data_AF-X1EQ14-F1
#
_entry.id   AF-X1EQ14-F1
#
_cell.length_a   1.000
_cell.length_b   1.000
_cell.length_c   1.000
_cell.angle_alpha   90.00
_cell.angle_beta   90.00
_cell.angle_gamma   90.00
#
_symmetry.space_group_name_H-M   'P 1'
#
loop_
_entity.id
_entity.type
_entity.pdbx_description
1 polymer ?
#
loop_
_entity_poly.entity_id
_entity_poly.type
_entity_poly.pdbx_seq_one_letter_code
_entity_poly.pdbx_strand_id
1 'polypeptide(L)'
;GIRPSGVLFFGCNMDPSGAKKFEPTSIIDRCFGRHAKDYAQLSATPDQFEAFVEAVSTMQKTQPNYSAREMASISVPVAIVQSEHDEFIKPEHAAYLARSIPGAELILLPGVSHFAPLQRPQQFNRMMRAFLGKVLS
;
A
#
# COMPACT_ATOMS: atom_id res chain seq x y z
N GLY A 1 12.80 22.20 -5.51
CA GLY A 1 12.51 20.97 -4.74
C GLY A 1 12.33 19.83 -5.71
N ILE A 2 12.81 18.63 -5.36
CA ILE A 2 12.65 17.42 -6.18
C ILE A 2 11.15 17.10 -6.27
N ARG A 3 10.60 17.03 -7.48
CA ARG A 3 9.22 16.56 -7.72
C ARG A 3 9.29 15.08 -8.14
N PRO A 4 8.39 14.22 -7.65
CA PRO A 4 8.36 12.83 -8.08
C PRO A 4 7.95 12.74 -9.56
N SER A 5 8.52 11.79 -10.30
CA SER A 5 8.14 11.51 -11.70
C SER A 5 6.90 10.62 -11.82
N GLY A 6 6.45 10.01 -10.71
CA GLY A 6 5.27 9.16 -10.66
C GLY A 6 5.08 8.54 -9.27
N VAL A 7 3.91 7.93 -9.04
CA VAL A 7 3.56 7.26 -7.78
C VAL A 7 3.08 5.84 -8.06
N LEU A 8 3.71 4.84 -7.43
CA LEU A 8 3.17 3.49 -7.32
C LEU A 8 2.57 3.34 -5.94
N PHE A 9 1.25 3.17 -5.86
CA PHE A 9 0.53 3.13 -4.60
C PHE A 9 -0.10 1.74 -4.40
N PHE A 10 0.58 0.89 -3.64
CA PHE A 10 0.16 -0.48 -3.36
C PHE A 10 -0.60 -0.57 -2.04
N GLY A 11 -1.69 -1.35 -2.00
CA GLY A 11 -2.47 -1.59 -0.78
C GLY A 11 -3.00 -0.28 -0.19
N CYS A 12 -3.66 0.52 -1.01
CA CYS A 12 -3.82 1.94 -0.78
C CYS A 12 -5.24 2.37 -0.41
N ASN A 13 -5.32 3.32 0.52
CA ASN A 13 -6.54 4.07 0.82
C ASN A 13 -6.25 5.57 0.98
N MET A 14 -7.19 6.41 0.54
CA MET A 14 -7.17 7.88 0.74
C MET A 14 -7.92 8.35 1.98
N ASP A 15 -8.73 7.47 2.56
CA ASP A 15 -9.46 7.70 3.80
C ASP A 15 -9.78 6.36 4.51
N PRO A 16 -10.18 6.37 5.80
CA PRO A 16 -10.39 5.13 6.56
C PRO A 16 -11.53 4.25 6.02
N SER A 17 -12.43 4.79 5.19
CA SER A 17 -13.52 3.98 4.60
C SER A 17 -13.01 2.91 3.62
N GLY A 18 -11.80 3.10 3.09
CA GLY A 18 -11.14 2.13 2.21
C GLY A 18 -10.62 0.88 2.93
N ALA A 19 -10.49 0.93 4.25
CA ALA A 19 -10.04 -0.20 5.04
C ALA A 19 -11.18 -1.21 5.31
N LYS A 20 -10.83 -2.49 5.31
CA LYS A 20 -11.66 -3.59 5.81
C LYS A 20 -11.59 -3.62 7.34
N LYS A 21 -12.58 -4.27 7.96
CA LYS A 21 -12.49 -4.60 9.38
C LYS A 21 -11.34 -5.58 9.55
N PHE A 22 -10.44 -5.31 10.49
CA PHE A 22 -9.33 -6.20 10.77
C PHE A 22 -9.85 -7.53 11.34
N GLU A 23 -9.39 -8.64 10.74
CA GLU A 23 -9.68 -10.00 11.18
C GLU A 23 -8.35 -10.73 11.43
N PRO A 24 -8.04 -11.14 12.68
CA PRO A 24 -6.81 -11.83 12.98
C PRO A 24 -6.80 -13.22 12.34
N THR A 25 -5.67 -13.60 11.76
CA THR A 25 -5.43 -14.93 11.21
C THR A 25 -4.02 -15.38 11.55
N SER A 26 -3.79 -16.69 11.58
CA SER A 26 -2.45 -17.25 11.83
C SER A 26 -1.39 -16.80 10.82
N ILE A 27 -1.80 -16.47 9.58
CA ILE A 27 -0.93 -15.92 8.55
C ILE A 27 -0.50 -14.50 8.92
N ILE A 28 -1.46 -13.66 9.33
CA ILE A 28 -1.19 -12.28 9.77
C ILE A 28 -0.27 -12.30 10.99
N ASP A 29 -0.55 -13.14 11.99
CA ASP A 29 0.29 -13.26 13.18
C ASP A 29 1.73 -13.67 12.83
N ARG A 30 1.89 -14.59 11.89
CA ARG A 30 3.22 -15.01 11.40
C ARG A 30 3.95 -13.86 10.69
N CYS A 31 3.24 -13.07 9.88
CA CYS A 31 3.82 -11.90 9.22
C CYS A 31 4.24 -10.83 10.25
N PHE A 32 3.40 -10.53 11.24
CA PHE A 32 3.75 -9.60 12.32
C PHE A 32 4.95 -10.09 13.14
N GLY A 33 5.00 -11.37 13.49
CA GLY A 33 6.14 -11.96 14.17
C GLY A 33 7.44 -11.90 13.34
N ARG A 34 7.33 -11.96 12.00
CA ARG A 34 8.47 -11.72 11.11
C ARG A 34 8.88 -10.25 11.10
N HIS A 35 7.92 -9.33 11.01
CA HIS A 35 8.19 -7.89 11.05
C HIS A 35 8.87 -7.45 12.33
N ALA A 36 8.47 -7.98 13.49
CA ALA A 36 9.12 -7.69 14.76
C ALA A 36 10.62 -8.06 14.73
N LYS A 37 10.94 -9.25 14.19
CA LYS A 37 12.33 -9.73 14.06
C LYS A 37 13.12 -8.88 13.08
N ASP A 38 12.56 -8.58 11.91
CA ASP A 38 13.23 -7.76 10.89
C ASP A 38 13.45 -6.33 11.40
N TYR A 39 12.49 -5.76 12.13
CA TYR A 39 12.60 -4.44 12.74
C TYR A 39 13.73 -4.38 13.78
N ALA A 40 13.81 -5.37 14.67
CA ALA A 40 14.89 -5.44 15.66
C ALA A 40 16.29 -5.58 15.02
N GLN A 41 16.38 -6.19 13.83
CA GLN A 41 17.65 -6.35 13.12
C GLN A 41 18.06 -5.14 12.27
N LEU A 42 17.09 -4.42 11.70
CA LEU A 42 17.35 -3.45 10.63
C LEU A 42 17.02 -2.00 11.01
N SER A 43 16.23 -1.76 12.06
CA SER A 43 15.81 -0.42 12.47
C SER A 43 16.89 0.27 13.31
N ALA A 44 16.96 1.60 13.22
CA ALA A 44 17.75 2.42 14.13
C ALA A 44 17.17 2.45 15.57
N THR A 45 15.93 1.99 15.75
CA THR A 45 15.20 1.95 17.02
C THR A 45 14.74 0.51 17.34
N PRO A 46 15.65 -0.46 17.48
CA PRO A 46 15.31 -1.90 17.47
C PRO A 46 14.33 -2.34 18.56
N ASP A 47 14.27 -1.62 19.68
CA ASP A 47 13.39 -1.93 20.83
C ASP A 47 12.03 -1.20 20.79
N GLN A 48 11.72 -0.48 19.70
CA GLN A 48 10.53 0.38 19.60
C GLN A 48 9.44 -0.18 18.67
N PHE A 49 9.44 -1.49 18.38
CA PHE A 49 8.50 -2.07 17.43
C PHE A 49 7.04 -1.90 17.87
N GLU A 50 6.73 -2.10 19.15
CA GLU A 50 5.36 -1.95 19.67
C GLU A 50 4.85 -0.52 19.53
N ALA A 51 5.67 0.47 19.93
CA ALA A 51 5.35 1.89 19.77
C ALA A 51 5.14 2.28 18.29
N PHE A 52 5.96 1.72 17.39
CA PHE A 52 5.79 1.90 15.95
C PHE A 52 4.45 1.32 15.45
N VAL A 53 4.10 0.10 15.86
CA VAL A 53 2.83 -0.54 15.49
C VAL A 53 1.65 0.26 16.01
N GLU A 54 1.70 0.77 17.24
CA GLU A 54 0.65 1.61 17.82
C GLU A 54 0.48 2.92 17.04
N ALA A 55 1.58 3.60 16.71
CA ALA A 55 1.56 4.84 15.95
C ALA A 55 0.97 4.64 14.54
N VAL A 56 1.42 3.60 13.82
CA VAL A 56 0.90 3.27 12.49
C VAL A 56 -0.57 2.87 12.56
N SER A 57 -0.97 2.07 13.56
CA SER A 57 -2.37 1.67 13.76
C SER A 57 -3.27 2.88 14.03
N THR A 58 -2.78 3.85 14.80
CA THR A 58 -3.51 5.09 15.10
C THR A 58 -3.65 5.96 13.84
N MET A 59 -2.56 6.12 13.09
CA MET A 59 -2.57 6.82 11.82
C MET A 59 -3.58 6.18 10.86
N GLN A 60 -3.51 4.86 10.61
CA GLN A 60 -4.41 4.17 9.67
C GLN A 60 -5.89 4.23 10.05
N LYS A 61 -6.21 4.30 11.35
CA LYS A 61 -7.60 4.44 11.82
C LYS A 61 -8.19 5.83 11.61
N THR A 62 -7.34 6.85 11.53
CA THR A 62 -7.75 8.26 11.57
C THR A 62 -7.36 9.04 10.32
N GLN A 63 -6.47 8.49 9.50
CA GLN A 63 -5.82 9.11 8.37
C GLN A 63 -5.48 8.05 7.29
N PRO A 64 -5.18 8.45 6.04
CA PRO A 64 -5.36 9.80 5.47
C PRO A 64 -6.84 10.23 5.44
N ASN A 65 -7.17 11.45 5.04
CA ASN A 65 -8.57 11.88 4.79
C ASN A 65 -8.60 12.82 3.58
N TYR A 66 -8.06 12.36 2.46
CA TYR A 66 -8.08 13.16 1.24
C TYR A 66 -9.45 13.09 0.58
N SER A 67 -9.89 14.21 0.04
CA SER A 67 -11.08 14.31 -0.79
C SER A 67 -10.79 13.90 -2.24
N ALA A 68 -11.83 13.53 -2.98
CA ALA A 68 -11.73 13.31 -4.43
C ALA A 68 -11.15 14.53 -5.17
N ARG A 69 -11.47 15.75 -4.69
CA ARG A 69 -10.95 17.00 -5.27
C ARG A 69 -9.44 17.13 -5.10
N GLU A 70 -8.91 16.75 -3.94
CA GLU A 70 -7.47 16.75 -3.70
C GLU A 70 -6.78 15.67 -4.54
N MET A 71 -7.37 14.49 -4.64
CA MET A 71 -6.87 13.43 -5.54
C MET A 71 -6.85 13.88 -7.00
N ALA A 72 -7.86 14.64 -7.43
CA ALA A 72 -7.94 15.19 -8.78
C ALA A 72 -6.86 16.24 -9.11
N SER A 73 -6.16 16.76 -8.10
CA SER A 73 -5.05 17.71 -8.29
C SER A 73 -3.70 17.02 -8.60
N ILE A 74 -3.63 15.69 -8.48
CA ILE A 74 -2.44 14.92 -8.82
C ILE A 74 -2.24 14.96 -10.34
N SER A 75 -1.02 15.29 -10.76
CA SER A 75 -0.65 15.54 -12.16
C SER A 75 0.49 14.65 -12.68
N VAL A 76 0.98 13.73 -11.84
CA VAL A 76 2.02 12.76 -12.21
C VAL A 76 1.37 11.40 -12.48
N PRO A 77 1.99 10.51 -13.28
CA PRO A 77 1.51 9.15 -13.47
C PRO A 77 1.32 8.42 -12.13
N VAL A 78 0.18 7.76 -11.96
CA VAL A 78 -0.14 6.97 -10.76
C VAL A 78 -0.52 5.55 -11.15
N ALA A 79 0.12 4.57 -10.54
CA ALA A 79 -0.33 3.18 -10.55
C ALA A 79 -0.97 2.85 -9.19
N ILE A 80 -2.27 2.59 -9.19
CA ILE A 80 -3.01 2.06 -8.06
C ILE A 80 -2.92 0.54 -8.12
N VAL A 81 -2.25 -0.08 -7.16
CA VAL A 81 -1.96 -1.52 -7.19
C VAL A 81 -2.70 -2.22 -6.05
N GLN A 82 -3.53 -3.19 -6.41
CA GLN A 82 -4.38 -3.94 -5.49
C GLN A 82 -4.07 -5.44 -5.58
N SER A 83 -4.02 -6.13 -4.45
CA SER A 83 -3.95 -7.60 -4.42
C SER A 83 -5.35 -8.23 -4.50
N GLU A 84 -5.48 -9.35 -5.21
CA GLU A 84 -6.75 -10.09 -5.34
C GLU A 84 -7.32 -10.53 -3.99
N HIS A 85 -6.46 -10.99 -3.08
CA HIS A 85 -6.85 -11.50 -1.77
C HIS A 85 -6.42 -10.57 -0.63
N ASP A 86 -6.38 -9.25 -0.87
CA ASP A 86 -5.97 -8.28 0.15
C ASP A 86 -6.86 -8.35 1.40
N GLU A 87 -6.24 -8.50 2.57
CA GLU A 87 -6.90 -8.64 3.86
C GLU A 87 -7.33 -7.29 4.45
N PHE A 88 -6.74 -6.18 4.02
CA PHE A 88 -6.88 -4.88 4.70
C PHE A 88 -7.59 -3.82 3.87
N ILE A 89 -7.50 -3.86 2.53
CA ILE A 89 -8.00 -2.81 1.65
C ILE A 89 -9.13 -3.33 0.76
N LYS A 90 -10.20 -2.55 0.66
CA LYS A 90 -11.36 -2.84 -0.19
C LYS A 90 -10.99 -2.63 -1.66
N PRO A 91 -11.21 -3.61 -2.55
CA PRO A 91 -10.94 -3.43 -3.98
C PRO A 91 -11.78 -2.32 -4.61
N GLU A 92 -12.98 -2.05 -4.07
CA GLU A 92 -13.84 -0.95 -4.50
C GLU A 92 -13.19 0.42 -4.25
N HIS A 93 -12.38 0.53 -3.19
CA HIS A 93 -11.67 1.76 -2.84
C HIS A 93 -10.48 2.01 -3.76
N ALA A 94 -9.75 0.96 -4.14
CA ALA A 94 -8.71 1.04 -5.16
C ALA A 94 -9.31 1.48 -6.52
N ALA A 95 -10.47 0.91 -6.89
CA ALA A 95 -11.18 1.33 -8.10
C ALA A 95 -11.66 2.79 -8.01
N TYR A 96 -12.11 3.24 -6.83
CA TYR A 96 -12.49 4.63 -6.59
C TYR A 96 -11.30 5.60 -6.71
N LEU A 97 -10.14 5.25 -6.16
CA LEU A 97 -8.90 6.01 -6.31
C LEU A 97 -8.51 6.16 -7.78
N ALA A 98 -8.52 5.07 -8.54
CA ALA A 98 -8.17 5.08 -9.96
C ALA A 98 -9.12 5.97 -10.79
N ARG A 99 -10.39 6.11 -10.40
CA ARG A 99 -11.34 7.04 -11.04
C ARG A 99 -11.15 8.49 -10.61
N SER A 100 -10.62 8.71 -9.40
CA SER A 100 -10.51 10.04 -8.79
C SER A 100 -9.21 10.76 -9.18
N ILE A 101 -8.18 10.01 -9.61
CA ILE A 101 -6.88 10.53 -10.01
C ILE A 101 -6.77 10.55 -11.55
N PRO A 102 -6.58 11.73 -12.18
CA PRO A 102 -6.42 11.83 -13.62
C PRO A 102 -5.25 10.97 -14.13
N GLY A 103 -5.53 10.11 -15.12
CA GLY A 103 -4.51 9.26 -15.74
C GLY A 103 -3.99 8.12 -14.87
N ALA A 104 -4.63 7.82 -13.74
CA ALA A 104 -4.24 6.68 -12.92
C ALA A 104 -4.58 5.34 -13.59
N GLU A 105 -3.68 4.36 -13.44
CA GLU A 105 -3.89 2.98 -13.86
C GLU A 105 -4.24 2.11 -12.64
N LEU A 106 -5.27 1.27 -12.74
CA LEU A 106 -5.56 0.23 -11.75
C LEU A 106 -4.89 -1.09 -12.17
N ILE A 107 -4.05 -1.64 -11.30
CA ILE A 107 -3.33 -2.91 -11.52
C ILE A 107 -3.77 -3.90 -10.43
N LEU A 108 -4.41 -5.00 -10.85
CA LEU A 108 -4.74 -6.11 -9.96
C LEU A 108 -3.64 -7.17 -10.00
N LEU A 109 -3.14 -7.59 -8.84
CA LEU A 109 -2.19 -8.68 -8.72
C LEU A 109 -2.93 -9.99 -8.39
N PRO A 110 -2.98 -10.96 -9.32
CA PRO A 110 -3.71 -12.20 -9.13
C PRO A 110 -2.97 -13.16 -8.18
N GLY A 111 -3.73 -13.93 -7.41
CA GLY A 111 -3.26 -15.02 -6.55
C GLY A 111 -2.39 -14.59 -5.38
N VAL A 112 -2.42 -13.31 -5.01
CA VAL A 112 -1.64 -12.75 -3.89
C VAL A 112 -2.51 -11.97 -2.92
N SER A 113 -2.03 -11.87 -1.68
CA SER A 113 -2.67 -11.12 -0.60
C SER A 113 -1.98 -9.76 -0.40
N HIS A 114 -2.32 -9.02 0.66
CA HIS A 114 -1.66 -7.76 0.99
C HIS A 114 -0.14 -7.92 1.14
N PHE A 115 0.30 -9.14 1.49
CA PHE A 115 1.71 -9.48 1.60
C PHE A 115 2.38 -9.82 0.26
N ALA A 116 1.82 -9.41 -0.88
CA ALA A 116 2.34 -9.69 -2.22
C ALA A 116 3.87 -9.49 -2.39
N PRO A 117 4.50 -8.42 -1.84
CA PRO A 117 5.96 -8.25 -1.92
C PRO A 117 6.75 -9.40 -1.29
N LEU A 118 6.24 -9.98 -0.20
CA LEU A 118 6.85 -11.11 0.50
C LEU A 118 6.40 -12.47 -0.09
N GLN A 119 5.14 -12.58 -0.48
CA GLN A 119 4.52 -13.82 -0.96
C GLN A 119 4.99 -14.21 -2.36
N ARG A 120 5.12 -13.23 -3.27
CA ARG A 120 5.51 -13.40 -4.68
C ARG A 120 6.41 -12.23 -5.14
N PRO A 121 7.63 -12.09 -4.59
CA PRO A 121 8.51 -10.95 -4.86
C PRO A 121 8.82 -10.76 -6.35
N GLN A 122 8.96 -11.85 -7.12
CA GLN A 122 9.22 -11.76 -8.56
C GLN A 122 8.05 -11.14 -9.33
N GLN A 123 6.81 -11.48 -8.98
CA GLN A 123 5.60 -10.91 -9.60
C GLN A 123 5.48 -9.43 -9.26
N PHE A 124 5.61 -9.09 -7.97
CA PHE A 124 5.56 -7.71 -7.49
C PHE A 124 6.64 -6.84 -8.14
N ASN A 125 7.89 -7.33 -8.17
CA ASN A 125 9.02 -6.60 -8.75
C ASN A 125 8.92 -6.44 -10.27
N ARG A 126 8.29 -7.40 -10.99
CA ARG A 126 8.01 -7.22 -12.42
C ARG A 126 7.04 -6.06 -12.66
N MET A 127 5.95 -6.00 -11.89
CA MET A 127 5.00 -4.89 -11.95
C MET A 127 5.67 -3.55 -11.61
N MET A 128 6.45 -3.49 -10.53
CA MET A 128 7.16 -2.27 -10.14
C MET A 128 8.14 -1.80 -11.21
N ARG A 129 8.95 -2.70 -11.78
CA ARG A 129 9.89 -2.34 -12.86
C ARG A 129 9.17 -1.87 -14.11
N ALA A 130 8.03 -2.46 -14.46
CA ALA A 130 7.22 -2.01 -15.59
C ALA A 130 6.73 -0.57 -15.38
N PHE A 131 6.28 -0.22 -14.18
CA PHE A 131 5.91 1.15 -13.85
C PHE A 131 7.11 2.11 -13.89
N LEU A 132 8.25 1.73 -13.30
CA LEU A 132 9.48 2.53 -13.35
C LEU A 132 9.93 2.79 -14.80
N GLY A 133 9.84 1.79 -15.66
CA GLY A 133 10.18 1.93 -17.09
C GLY A 133 9.28 2.91 -17.84
N LYS A 134 8.03 3.14 -17.40
CA LYS A 134 7.12 4.15 -17.99
C LYS A 134 7.42 5.58 -17.55
N VAL A 135 7.93 5.77 -16.33
CA VAL A 135 8.10 7.10 -15.71
C VAL A 135 9.54 7.62 -15.75
N LEU A 136 10.51 6.76 -16.07
CA LEU A 136 11.93 7.10 -16.22
C LEU A 136 12.41 7.13 -17.67
N SER A 137 11.53 6.77 -18.61
CA SER A 137 11.74 6.90 -20.07
C SER A 137 11.47 8.32 -20.53
#